data_AF-A0AAB0AAE4-F1
#
_entry.id   AF-A0AAB0AAE4-F1
#
_cell.length_a   1.000
_cell.length_b   1.000
_cell.length_c   1.000
_cell.angle_alpha   90.00
_cell.angle_beta   90.00
_cell.angle_gamma   90.00
#
_symmetry.space_group_name_H-M   'P 1'
#
loop_
_entity.id
_entity.type
_entity.pdbx_description
1 polymer ?
#
loop_
_entity_poly.entity_id
_entity_poly.type
_entity_poly.pdbx_seq_one_letter_code
_entity_poly.pdbx_strand_id
1 'polypeptide(L)'
;MNEHMDFDRVPVLPTSASISTTATISTVTTTTNISNRANSYDLLHTDATSGEDILSGSSQSNGNYLIIHYARLVAPRTCKWRVQQLVLFKSEHRIIKLWYQRLSEDLREQNRPKNLLLFLNPYGGKQKAFALFEKYAKPLFKLAQVDINLIITQRAQQIYDIMTSQTINLNNYDGVVCCGGDGTFAELFNGLVYRTMIDLGMDINQPPYLPKPSIPIGIIPAGSTDTVAYCLNGTTDIKTSIIHIILGQTHGLDISSVYRNSDDKGGGGDINPAQTNDDSKGSGSDTLGGSAPKISNRAERRPQLLKLYASVLSYGFLGDVTLESENYRWMGPKRYDYSGAKKFFRNRGYSGDITIHMENDVIDDVRVDRNNPHDGVRCMENCQRCQDASTKSANPIDCDTQEVTVSGKFLMVNGANISCACSRSPQGFNPYCHLGDGYLDLILVRHTSFFNNIRLLMAMSSKTKKISDLPFVEIYRTKKFSFKGRVVTAHQGHGHDNGAIDDELDQTGTTSASSASTVDVANSTVTAGRTAAGGLKEDNKLLSKWNCDGEILMDTNITVECNCQLISVFRRGISCSDNSCKENDPSVLNCCGVCK
;
A
#
# COMPACT_ATOMS: atom_id res chain seq x y z
N MET A 1 66.36 1.17 -26.50
CA MET A 1 66.09 0.68 -25.14
C MET A 1 64.63 1.00 -24.86
N ASN A 2 63.72 0.14 -25.33
CA ASN A 2 63.06 -0.90 -24.54
C ASN A 2 62.38 -0.34 -23.29
N GLU A 3 61.05 -0.28 -23.30
CA GLU A 3 60.26 -0.95 -22.27
C GLU A 3 58.83 -1.20 -22.76
N HIS A 4 58.34 -2.38 -22.40
CA HIS A 4 57.15 -3.06 -22.87
C HIS A 4 55.85 -2.38 -22.40
N MET A 5 54.85 -2.31 -23.27
CA MET A 5 53.46 -2.11 -22.84
C MET A 5 52.83 -3.49 -22.58
N ASP A 6 52.56 -3.77 -21.31
CA ASP A 6 51.80 -4.92 -20.84
C ASP A 6 50.39 -4.93 -21.45
N PHE A 7 50.15 -5.88 -22.35
CA PHE A 7 48.83 -6.27 -22.84
C PHE A 7 48.29 -7.40 -21.96
N ASP A 8 47.89 -7.12 -20.71
CA ASP A 8 47.11 -8.07 -19.91
C ASP A 8 46.45 -7.40 -18.69
N ARG A 9 45.52 -6.48 -18.93
CA ARG A 9 44.50 -6.11 -17.92
C ARG A 9 43.15 -5.87 -18.59
N VAL A 10 42.36 -6.94 -18.65
CA VAL A 10 40.90 -6.84 -18.80
C VAL A 10 40.38 -6.01 -17.61
N PRO A 11 39.60 -4.93 -17.83
CA PRO A 11 38.95 -4.23 -16.73
C PRO A 11 37.93 -5.18 -16.09
N VAL A 12 38.26 -5.69 -14.90
CA VAL A 12 37.31 -6.39 -14.05
C VAL A 12 36.29 -5.35 -13.58
N LEU A 13 35.05 -5.46 -14.08
CA LEU A 13 33.92 -4.68 -13.58
C LEU A 13 33.67 -5.06 -12.10
N PRO A 14 33.42 -4.09 -11.21
CA PRO A 14 33.15 -4.37 -9.81
C PRO A 14 31.87 -5.21 -9.66
N THR A 15 31.97 -6.29 -8.89
CA THR A 15 31.00 -7.38 -8.70
C THR A 15 29.74 -7.01 -7.88
N SER A 16 29.33 -5.75 -7.81
CA SER A 16 28.24 -5.33 -6.90
C SER A 16 27.12 -4.49 -7.53
N ALA A 17 26.92 -4.54 -8.85
CA ALA A 17 25.75 -3.93 -9.49
C ALA A 17 25.03 -4.96 -10.38
N SER A 18 23.85 -5.41 -9.97
CA SER A 18 22.96 -6.25 -10.76
C SER A 18 22.37 -5.44 -11.93
N ILE A 19 23.11 -5.38 -13.05
CA ILE A 19 22.66 -4.80 -14.32
C ILE A 19 21.80 -5.85 -15.03
N SER A 20 20.49 -5.75 -14.91
CA SER A 20 19.57 -6.60 -15.67
C SER A 20 19.44 -6.05 -17.10
N THR A 21 20.01 -6.79 -18.05
CA THR A 21 20.11 -6.43 -19.47
C THR A 21 19.09 -7.23 -20.29
N THR A 22 18.55 -6.67 -21.38
CA THR A 22 17.77 -7.41 -22.37
C THR A 22 18.48 -7.34 -23.73
N ALA A 23 18.96 -8.47 -24.25
CA ALA A 23 19.37 -8.55 -25.63
C ALA A 23 18.14 -8.82 -26.50
N THR A 24 17.76 -7.87 -27.36
CA THR A 24 16.71 -8.06 -28.37
C THR A 24 17.30 -7.78 -29.74
N ILE A 25 17.22 -8.74 -30.67
CA ILE A 25 17.50 -8.46 -32.08
C ILE A 25 16.28 -7.70 -32.62
N SER A 26 16.44 -6.39 -32.88
CA SER A 26 15.49 -5.63 -33.70
C SER A 26 16.21 -5.17 -34.97
N THR A 27 15.79 -5.70 -36.12
CA THR A 27 16.12 -5.13 -37.43
C THR A 27 15.25 -3.90 -37.64
N VAL A 28 15.82 -2.71 -37.45
CA VAL A 28 15.18 -1.44 -37.84
C VAL A 28 15.87 -0.94 -39.11
N THR A 29 15.10 -0.80 -40.18
CA THR A 29 15.52 -0.15 -41.41
C THR A 29 15.39 1.36 -41.22
N THR A 30 16.50 2.06 -41.10
CA THR A 30 16.53 3.53 -41.20
C THR A 30 17.46 3.89 -42.34
N THR A 31 16.90 4.28 -43.48
CA THR A 31 17.64 4.93 -44.57
C THR A 31 18.02 6.32 -44.09
N THR A 32 19.20 6.43 -43.48
CA THR A 32 19.90 7.71 -43.34
C THR A 32 21.16 7.64 -44.19
N ASN A 33 21.19 8.45 -45.25
CA ASN A 33 22.39 8.72 -46.01
C ASN A 33 23.40 9.40 -45.06
N ILE A 34 24.27 8.60 -44.45
CA ILE A 34 25.45 9.13 -43.74
C ILE A 34 26.65 8.85 -44.65
N SER A 35 27.05 9.91 -45.35
CA SER A 35 28.28 9.98 -46.11
C SER A 35 29.48 9.52 -45.27
N ASN A 36 30.32 8.68 -45.88
CA ASN A 36 31.59 8.19 -45.39
C ASN A 36 32.37 9.20 -44.54
N ARG A 37 32.47 8.93 -43.23
CA ARG A 37 33.64 9.33 -42.45
C ARG A 37 33.89 8.30 -41.35
N ALA A 38 34.78 7.37 -41.64
CA ALA A 38 35.33 6.43 -40.69
C ALA A 38 36.28 7.15 -39.71
N ASN A 39 36.39 6.56 -38.52
CA ASN A 39 37.31 6.86 -37.40
C ASN A 39 36.84 7.92 -36.40
N SER A 40 35.96 7.50 -35.50
CA SER A 40 35.83 8.02 -34.12
C SER A 40 34.92 7.07 -33.34
N TYR A 41 35.33 6.64 -32.16
CA TYR A 41 34.44 5.96 -31.20
C TYR A 41 33.49 7.01 -30.60
N ASP A 42 32.51 7.47 -31.38
CA ASP A 42 31.52 8.43 -30.88
C ASP A 42 30.28 7.72 -30.35
N LEU A 43 30.09 7.86 -29.03
CA LEU A 43 28.88 7.53 -28.29
C LEU A 43 27.73 8.39 -28.80
N LEU A 44 26.93 7.87 -29.73
CA LEU A 44 25.69 8.52 -30.14
C LEU A 44 24.63 8.32 -29.05
N HIS A 45 24.47 9.33 -28.19
CA HIS A 45 23.34 9.49 -27.30
C HIS A 45 22.12 9.98 -28.09
N THR A 46 21.11 9.13 -28.23
CA THR A 46 19.80 9.54 -28.75
C THR A 46 18.71 9.17 -27.76
N ASP A 47 18.03 10.17 -27.22
CA ASP A 47 16.77 9.99 -26.49
C ASP A 47 15.72 9.47 -27.49
N ALA A 48 15.28 8.23 -27.30
CA ALA A 48 14.18 7.65 -28.07
C ALA A 48 12.84 8.30 -27.64
N THR A 49 12.60 9.50 -28.16
CA THR A 49 11.33 10.22 -28.04
C THR A 49 10.94 10.84 -29.38
N SER A 50 10.73 10.01 -30.41
CA SER A 50 10.00 10.42 -31.62
C SER A 50 9.65 9.24 -32.54
N GLY A 51 8.42 9.24 -33.06
CA GLY A 51 7.91 8.41 -34.16
C GLY A 51 7.05 7.23 -33.68
N GLU A 52 5.78 7.00 -34.08
CA GLU A 52 5.16 7.28 -35.40
C GLU A 52 6.14 7.08 -36.55
N ASP A 53 6.45 5.83 -36.82
CA ASP A 53 6.28 5.17 -38.11
C ASP A 53 6.78 3.73 -37.99
N ILE A 54 6.50 2.91 -39.00
CA ILE A 54 6.97 1.51 -39.20
C ILE A 54 5.92 0.44 -38.83
N LEU A 55 4.97 0.25 -39.75
CA LEU A 55 4.37 -1.07 -40.05
C LEU A 55 4.10 -1.15 -41.56
N SER A 56 5.01 -1.79 -42.29
CA SER A 56 4.78 -2.64 -43.47
C SER A 56 6.07 -2.81 -44.26
N GLY A 57 6.40 -4.04 -44.65
CA GLY A 57 7.53 -4.30 -45.56
C GLY A 57 8.28 -5.58 -45.23
N SER A 58 7.93 -6.65 -45.92
CA SER A 58 8.74 -7.85 -46.08
C SER A 58 10.10 -7.51 -46.74
N SER A 59 11.20 -7.59 -46.00
CA SER A 59 12.55 -7.79 -46.55
C SER A 59 13.59 -8.01 -45.42
N GLN A 60 14.14 -9.23 -45.38
CA GLN A 60 15.33 -9.55 -44.57
C GLN A 60 16.51 -8.69 -45.05
N SER A 61 17.10 -7.89 -44.16
CA SER A 61 18.43 -7.30 -44.38
C SER A 61 19.35 -7.67 -43.22
N ASN A 62 20.45 -8.35 -43.55
CA ASN A 62 21.50 -8.79 -42.62
C ASN A 62 22.36 -7.59 -42.19
N GLY A 63 21.94 -6.86 -41.16
CA GLY A 63 22.82 -5.93 -40.47
C GLY A 63 23.84 -6.68 -39.61
N ASN A 64 25.12 -6.34 -39.68
CA ASN A 64 26.13 -6.90 -38.76
C ASN A 64 26.18 -6.14 -37.42
N TYR A 65 25.00 -5.93 -36.82
CA TYR A 65 24.83 -5.21 -35.58
C TYR A 65 24.15 -6.10 -34.54
N LEU A 66 24.57 -5.98 -33.28
CA LEU A 66 23.85 -6.47 -32.12
C LEU A 66 23.34 -5.28 -31.33
N ILE A 67 22.03 -5.24 -31.08
CA ILE A 67 21.40 -4.19 -30.28
C ILE A 67 21.07 -4.77 -28.91
N ILE A 68 21.55 -4.08 -27.87
CA ILE A 68 21.31 -4.44 -26.47
C ILE A 68 20.49 -3.33 -25.84
N HIS A 69 19.33 -3.68 -25.29
CA HIS A 69 18.48 -2.77 -24.54
C HIS A 69 18.69 -3.00 -23.05
N TYR A 70 19.01 -1.95 -22.30
CA TYR A 70 19.25 -2.07 -20.86
C TYR A 70 18.54 -0.96 -20.10
N ALA A 71 18.13 -1.27 -18.88
CA ALA A 71 17.52 -0.29 -17.99
C ALA A 71 18.62 0.47 -17.25
N ARG A 72 18.53 1.81 -17.24
CA ARG A 72 19.45 2.68 -16.49
C ARG A 72 18.68 3.68 -15.65
N LEU A 73 19.13 3.89 -14.42
CA LEU A 73 18.73 5.02 -13.59
C LEU A 73 19.30 6.31 -14.20
N VAL A 74 18.43 7.15 -14.76
CA VAL A 74 18.85 8.40 -15.43
C VAL A 74 18.68 9.64 -14.55
N ALA A 75 17.78 9.59 -13.58
CA ALA A 75 17.57 10.67 -12.63
C ALA A 75 17.50 10.11 -11.21
N PRO A 76 18.67 9.92 -10.54
CA PRO A 76 18.76 9.37 -9.19
C PRO A 76 17.86 10.10 -8.19
N ARG A 77 17.79 11.43 -8.32
CA ARG A 77 16.98 12.29 -7.44
C ARG A 77 15.47 12.05 -7.49
N THR A 78 14.97 11.51 -8.59
CA THR A 78 13.54 11.21 -8.78
C THR A 78 13.30 9.73 -9.06
N CYS A 79 14.32 8.91 -8.81
CA CYS A 79 14.33 7.46 -9.02
C CYS A 79 13.80 7.03 -10.39
N LYS A 80 14.07 7.80 -11.46
CA LYS A 80 13.53 7.51 -12.80
C LYS A 80 14.46 6.63 -13.61
N TRP A 81 13.91 5.52 -14.10
CA TRP A 81 14.60 4.57 -14.97
C TRP A 81 14.18 4.75 -16.43
N ARG A 82 15.11 4.55 -17.36
CA ARG A 82 14.84 4.56 -18.81
C ARG A 82 15.52 3.39 -19.47
N VAL A 83 14.93 2.95 -20.58
CA VAL A 83 15.59 2.03 -21.50
C VAL A 83 16.63 2.82 -22.28
N GLN A 84 17.84 2.30 -22.32
CA GLN A 84 18.97 2.76 -23.11
C GLN A 84 19.32 1.68 -24.13
N GLN A 85 20.01 2.07 -25.19
CA GLN A 85 20.42 1.19 -26.26
C GLN A 85 21.94 1.21 -26.42
N LEU A 86 22.53 0.03 -26.56
CA LEU A 86 23.91 -0.16 -26.96
C LEU A 86 23.92 -0.89 -28.30
N VAL A 87 24.54 -0.29 -29.31
CA VAL A 87 24.68 -0.87 -30.65
C VAL A 87 26.11 -1.33 -30.84
N LEU A 88 26.31 -2.63 -30.98
CA LEU A 88 27.60 -3.24 -31.23
C LEU A 88 27.68 -3.61 -32.71
N PHE A 89 28.75 -3.22 -33.37
CA PHE A 89 28.98 -3.53 -34.78
C PHE A 89 30.19 -4.44 -34.94
N LYS A 90 30.12 -5.36 -35.90
CA LYS A 90 31.30 -6.11 -36.37
C LYS A 90 31.20 -6.35 -37.87
N SER A 91 32.32 -6.50 -38.56
CA SER A 91 32.32 -6.87 -39.99
C SER A 91 31.84 -8.30 -40.22
N GLU A 92 32.16 -9.22 -39.30
CA GLU A 92 31.82 -10.64 -39.42
C GLU A 92 30.50 -10.98 -38.69
N HIS A 93 29.49 -11.39 -39.45
CA HIS A 93 28.19 -11.80 -38.92
C HIS A 93 28.26 -12.96 -37.90
N ARG A 94 29.24 -13.87 -38.07
CA ARG A 94 29.44 -15.01 -37.15
C ARG A 94 29.75 -14.56 -35.73
N ILE A 95 30.48 -13.44 -35.56
CA ILE A 95 30.82 -12.90 -34.25
C ILE A 95 29.57 -12.31 -33.58
N ILE A 96 28.73 -11.59 -34.33
CA ILE A 96 27.45 -11.06 -33.84
C ILE A 96 26.55 -12.20 -33.34
N LYS A 97 26.47 -13.30 -34.10
CA LYS A 97 25.71 -14.49 -33.71
C LYS A 97 26.25 -15.12 -32.43
N LEU A 98 27.58 -15.21 -32.27
CA LEU A 98 28.21 -15.73 -31.06
C LEU A 98 27.92 -14.86 -29.84
N TRP A 99 28.02 -13.53 -29.96
CA TRP A 99 27.67 -12.59 -28.89
C TRP A 99 26.21 -12.72 -28.48
N TYR A 100 25.30 -12.78 -29.45
CA TYR A 100 23.88 -12.97 -29.18
C TYR A 100 23.63 -14.28 -28.42
N GLN A 101 24.17 -15.40 -28.90
CA GLN A 101 23.99 -16.71 -28.26
C GLN A 101 24.50 -16.71 -26.82
N ARG A 102 25.71 -16.19 -26.59
CA ARG A 102 26.30 -16.12 -25.25
C ARG A 102 25.49 -15.23 -24.31
N LEU A 103 25.09 -14.04 -24.76
CA LEU A 103 24.25 -13.14 -23.96
C LEU A 103 22.87 -13.73 -23.70
N SER A 104 22.25 -14.39 -24.68
CA SER A 104 20.96 -15.06 -24.49
C SER A 104 21.04 -16.26 -23.53
N GLU A 105 22.18 -16.94 -23.44
CA GLU A 105 22.44 -17.95 -22.42
C GLU A 105 22.52 -17.32 -21.04
N ASP A 106 23.38 -16.30 -20.85
CA ASP A 106 23.56 -15.64 -19.56
C ASP A 106 22.27 -14.95 -19.06
N LEU A 107 21.43 -14.46 -19.98
CA LEU A 107 20.15 -13.83 -19.66
C LEU A 107 19.00 -14.83 -19.40
N ARG A 108 19.11 -16.09 -19.84
CA ARG A 108 18.07 -17.10 -19.59
C ARG A 108 17.92 -17.45 -18.11
N GLU A 109 19.00 -17.30 -17.34
CA GLU A 109 19.02 -17.58 -15.90
C GLU A 109 18.42 -16.44 -15.05
N GLN A 110 18.09 -15.31 -15.67
CA GLN A 110 17.45 -14.19 -14.98
C GLN A 110 15.94 -14.49 -14.91
N ASN A 111 15.41 -14.75 -13.71
CA ASN A 111 13.99 -15.06 -13.40
C ASN A 111 13.02 -13.90 -13.73
N ARG A 112 12.95 -13.53 -15.01
CA ARG A 112 12.13 -12.44 -15.52
C ARG A 112 10.76 -12.98 -15.94
N PRO A 113 9.67 -12.26 -15.63
CA PRO A 113 8.34 -12.66 -16.09
C PRO A 113 8.26 -12.69 -17.61
N LYS A 114 7.53 -13.67 -18.13
CA LYS A 114 7.24 -13.86 -19.56
C LYS A 114 5.76 -13.75 -19.87
N ASN A 115 4.90 -14.15 -18.95
CA ASN A 115 3.45 -14.11 -19.12
C ASN A 115 2.82 -13.37 -17.94
N LEU A 116 2.14 -12.26 -18.21
CA LEU A 116 1.49 -11.44 -17.17
C LEU A 116 0.00 -11.28 -17.45
N LEU A 117 -0.80 -11.39 -16.40
CA LEU A 117 -2.22 -11.02 -16.43
C LEU A 117 -2.35 -9.56 -15.97
N LEU A 118 -2.85 -8.67 -16.83
CA LEU A 118 -2.92 -7.24 -16.55
C LEU A 118 -4.36 -6.74 -16.47
N PHE A 119 -4.74 -6.18 -15.33
CA PHE A 119 -6.00 -5.47 -15.13
C PHE A 119 -5.80 -3.98 -15.35
N LEU A 120 -6.57 -3.38 -16.26
CA LEU A 120 -6.53 -1.96 -16.55
C LEU A 120 -7.85 -1.31 -16.15
N ASN A 121 -7.78 -0.33 -15.25
CA ASN A 121 -8.92 0.52 -14.93
C ASN A 121 -8.89 1.78 -15.83
N PRO A 122 -9.75 1.88 -16.85
CA PRO A 122 -9.70 2.98 -17.83
C PRO A 122 -10.10 4.32 -17.20
N TYR A 123 -10.87 4.29 -16.10
CA TYR A 123 -11.34 5.45 -15.36
C TYR A 123 -10.35 5.94 -14.30
N GLY A 124 -9.20 5.25 -14.14
CA GLY A 124 -8.13 5.67 -13.23
C GLY A 124 -7.61 7.07 -13.54
N GLY A 125 -7.45 7.88 -12.49
CA GLY A 125 -6.87 9.22 -12.60
C GLY A 125 -7.69 10.17 -13.48
N LYS A 126 -7.03 10.93 -14.35
CA LYS A 126 -7.67 11.82 -15.33
C LYS A 126 -8.23 11.07 -16.56
N GLN A 127 -8.65 9.81 -16.41
CA GLN A 127 -9.10 8.92 -17.50
C GLN A 127 -8.05 8.73 -18.60
N LYS A 128 -6.78 8.63 -18.21
CA LYS A 128 -5.65 8.49 -19.15
C LYS A 128 -4.98 7.11 -19.09
N ALA A 129 -5.44 6.20 -18.23
CA ALA A 129 -4.80 4.92 -18.00
C ALA A 129 -4.61 4.11 -19.29
N PHE A 130 -5.65 4.01 -20.13
CA PHE A 130 -5.57 3.31 -21.42
C PHE A 130 -4.56 3.95 -22.37
N ALA A 131 -4.59 5.27 -22.51
CA ALA A 131 -3.65 6.01 -23.36
C ALA A 131 -2.19 5.86 -22.87
N LEU A 132 -1.98 5.86 -21.55
CA LEU A 132 -0.65 5.64 -20.95
C LEU A 132 -0.15 4.21 -21.18
N PHE A 133 -1.05 3.23 -21.08
CA PHE A 133 -0.75 1.83 -21.38
C PHE A 133 -0.31 1.65 -22.84
N GLU A 134 -1.11 2.12 -23.80
CA GLU A 134 -0.79 2.04 -25.22
C GLU A 134 0.50 2.78 -25.57
N LYS A 135 0.73 3.97 -24.97
CA LYS A 135 1.91 4.79 -25.25
C LYS A 135 3.21 4.24 -24.65
N TYR A 136 3.16 3.66 -23.45
CA TYR A 136 4.38 3.32 -22.70
C TYR A 136 4.48 1.85 -22.33
N ALA A 137 3.42 1.24 -21.79
CA ALA A 137 3.46 -0.13 -21.30
C ALA A 137 3.59 -1.14 -22.45
N LYS A 138 2.69 -1.05 -23.44
CA LYS A 138 2.65 -1.98 -24.58
C LYS A 138 3.97 -2.02 -25.37
N PRO A 139 4.61 -0.89 -25.74
CA PRO A 139 5.91 -0.94 -26.41
C PRO A 139 7.03 -1.54 -25.55
N LEU A 140 7.05 -1.24 -24.25
CA LEU A 140 8.08 -1.77 -23.35
C LEU A 140 7.93 -3.27 -23.12
N PHE A 141 6.70 -3.77 -22.90
CA PHE A 141 6.45 -5.21 -22.78
C PHE A 141 6.75 -5.97 -24.09
N LYS A 142 6.43 -5.37 -25.24
CA LYS A 142 6.79 -5.94 -26.55
C LYS A 142 8.31 -6.02 -26.74
N LEU A 143 9.04 -4.94 -26.42
CA LEU A 143 10.50 -4.90 -26.49
C LEU A 143 11.15 -5.96 -25.58
N ALA A 144 10.50 -6.19 -24.43
CA ALA A 144 10.87 -7.12 -23.39
C ALA A 144 10.53 -8.59 -23.68
N GLN A 145 9.75 -8.87 -24.73
CA GLN A 145 9.17 -10.18 -25.01
C GLN A 145 8.40 -10.73 -23.80
N VAL A 146 7.52 -9.90 -23.25
CA VAL A 146 6.59 -10.25 -22.17
C VAL A 146 5.18 -10.20 -22.75
N ASP A 147 4.51 -11.34 -22.73
CA ASP A 147 3.14 -11.49 -23.19
C ASP A 147 2.17 -11.01 -22.12
N ILE A 148 1.22 -10.17 -22.53
CA ILE A 148 0.24 -9.54 -21.64
C ILE A 148 -1.15 -10.03 -22.00
N ASN A 149 -1.82 -10.72 -21.07
CA ASN A 149 -3.26 -10.91 -21.13
C ASN A 149 -3.96 -9.70 -20.48
N LEU A 150 -4.56 -8.84 -21.30
CA LEU A 150 -5.15 -7.58 -20.85
C LEU A 150 -6.65 -7.73 -20.56
N ILE A 151 -7.07 -7.40 -19.34
CA ILE A 151 -8.47 -7.27 -18.94
C ILE A 151 -8.75 -5.82 -18.60
N ILE A 152 -9.63 -5.17 -19.37
CA ILE A 152 -10.10 -3.80 -19.09
C ILE A 152 -11.32 -3.87 -18.19
N THR A 153 -11.21 -3.30 -17.00
CA THR A 153 -12.31 -3.30 -16.02
C THR A 153 -13.37 -2.27 -16.39
N GLN A 154 -14.62 -2.61 -16.08
CA GLN A 154 -15.83 -1.88 -16.40
C GLN A 154 -16.49 -1.28 -15.15
N ARG A 155 -16.21 -1.85 -13.98
CA ARG A 155 -16.78 -1.41 -12.69
C ARG A 155 -15.82 -1.64 -11.53
N ALA A 156 -16.10 -0.99 -10.41
CA ALA A 156 -15.46 -1.27 -9.13
C ALA A 156 -15.72 -2.73 -8.69
N GLN A 157 -14.77 -3.28 -7.93
CA GLN A 157 -14.73 -4.66 -7.42
C GLN A 157 -14.65 -5.77 -8.49
N GLN A 158 -14.55 -5.42 -9.78
CA GLN A 158 -14.50 -6.44 -10.83
C GLN A 158 -13.21 -7.28 -10.75
N ILE A 159 -12.09 -6.67 -10.36
CA ILE A 159 -10.81 -7.42 -10.25
C ILE A 159 -10.93 -8.45 -9.14
N TYR A 160 -11.47 -8.03 -7.99
CA TYR A 160 -11.73 -8.92 -6.85
C TYR A 160 -12.63 -10.09 -7.25
N ASP A 161 -13.74 -9.82 -7.93
CA ASP A 161 -14.68 -10.87 -8.37
C ASP A 161 -14.03 -11.86 -9.34
N ILE A 162 -13.23 -11.38 -10.31
CA ILE A 162 -12.52 -12.24 -11.27
C ILE A 162 -11.47 -13.12 -10.57
N MET A 163 -10.74 -12.57 -9.60
CA MET A 163 -9.73 -13.33 -8.86
C MET A 163 -10.36 -14.46 -8.06
N THR A 164 -11.46 -14.15 -7.37
CA THR A 164 -12.17 -15.09 -6.47
C THR A 164 -13.06 -16.08 -7.20
N SER A 165 -13.49 -15.82 -8.44
CA SER A 165 -14.38 -16.72 -9.19
C SER A 165 -13.74 -18.02 -9.67
N GLN A 166 -12.43 -18.23 -9.48
CA GLN A 166 -11.71 -19.43 -9.90
C GLN A 166 -11.71 -19.74 -11.42
N THR A 167 -12.18 -18.81 -12.24
CA THR A 167 -12.28 -18.95 -13.70
C THR A 167 -10.93 -18.82 -14.41
N ILE A 168 -10.01 -18.02 -13.85
CA ILE A 168 -8.65 -17.86 -14.37
C ILE A 168 -7.71 -18.79 -13.62
N ASN A 169 -6.97 -19.61 -14.37
CA ASN A 169 -5.86 -20.40 -13.85
C ASN A 169 -4.62 -19.52 -13.71
N LEU A 170 -4.26 -19.19 -12.47
CA LEU A 170 -3.12 -18.30 -12.17
C LEU A 170 -1.76 -18.95 -12.43
N ASN A 171 -1.67 -20.29 -12.52
CA ASN A 171 -0.42 -21.00 -12.81
C ASN A 171 0.11 -20.74 -14.23
N ASN A 172 -0.70 -20.15 -15.10
CA ASN A 172 -0.31 -19.77 -16.46
C ASN A 172 0.45 -18.42 -16.51
N TYR A 173 0.60 -17.74 -15.38
CA TYR A 173 1.18 -16.39 -15.32
C TYR A 173 2.31 -16.33 -14.30
N ASP A 174 3.35 -15.56 -14.63
CA ASP A 174 4.48 -15.29 -13.75
C ASP A 174 4.19 -14.12 -12.79
N GLY A 175 3.08 -13.41 -13.01
CA GLY A 175 2.69 -12.24 -12.24
C GLY A 175 1.33 -11.68 -12.66
N VAL A 176 0.67 -11.00 -11.73
CA VAL A 176 -0.55 -10.21 -11.99
C VAL A 176 -0.22 -8.73 -11.88
N VAL A 177 -0.73 -7.91 -12.78
CA VAL A 177 -0.41 -6.47 -12.85
C VAL A 177 -1.68 -5.65 -12.81
N CYS A 178 -1.72 -4.57 -12.03
CA CYS A 178 -2.76 -3.57 -12.12
C CYS A 178 -2.23 -2.27 -12.74
N CYS A 179 -3.01 -1.67 -13.64
CA CYS A 179 -2.83 -0.32 -14.16
C CYS A 179 -3.99 0.55 -13.66
N GLY A 180 -3.72 1.36 -12.65
CA GLY A 180 -4.74 2.11 -11.90
C GLY A 180 -4.15 2.87 -10.71
N GLY A 181 -5.03 3.27 -9.79
CA GLY A 181 -4.63 3.88 -8.52
C GLY A 181 -4.61 2.89 -7.35
N ASP A 182 -4.43 3.42 -6.13
CA ASP A 182 -4.34 2.64 -4.90
C ASP A 182 -5.54 1.67 -4.71
N GLY A 183 -6.77 2.11 -5.04
CA GLY A 183 -7.95 1.23 -4.96
C GLY A 183 -7.95 0.07 -5.97
N THR A 184 -7.38 0.25 -7.16
CA THR A 184 -7.23 -0.85 -8.14
C THR A 184 -6.22 -1.88 -7.68
N PHE A 185 -5.15 -1.43 -7.01
CA PHE A 185 -4.23 -2.32 -6.31
C PHE A 185 -4.91 -3.04 -5.14
N ALA A 186 -5.74 -2.33 -4.36
CA ALA A 186 -6.47 -2.90 -3.24
C ALA A 186 -7.41 -4.03 -3.65
N GLU A 187 -8.18 -3.85 -4.73
CA GLU A 187 -9.03 -4.92 -5.29
C GLU A 187 -8.22 -6.15 -5.70
N LEU A 188 -7.06 -5.94 -6.34
CA LEU A 188 -6.21 -7.01 -6.83
C LEU A 188 -5.59 -7.84 -5.71
N PHE A 189 -4.94 -7.20 -4.72
CA PHE A 189 -4.27 -7.96 -3.65
C PHE A 189 -5.29 -8.64 -2.73
N ASN A 190 -6.41 -7.97 -2.41
CA ASN A 190 -7.49 -8.61 -1.66
C ASN A 190 -8.01 -9.83 -2.43
N GLY A 191 -8.34 -9.65 -3.72
CA GLY A 191 -8.83 -10.76 -4.55
C GLY A 191 -7.86 -11.95 -4.55
N LEU A 192 -6.56 -11.69 -4.58
CA LEU A 192 -5.52 -12.72 -4.59
C LEU A 192 -5.35 -13.45 -3.25
N VAL A 193 -5.35 -12.72 -2.12
CA VAL A 193 -5.28 -13.33 -0.78
C VAL A 193 -6.54 -14.15 -0.51
N TYR A 194 -7.73 -13.61 -0.80
CA TYR A 194 -9.00 -14.34 -0.66
C TYR A 194 -9.08 -15.55 -1.60
N ARG A 195 -8.59 -15.42 -2.84
CA ARG A 195 -8.47 -16.55 -3.75
C ARG A 195 -7.60 -17.66 -3.14
N THR A 196 -6.47 -17.32 -2.55
CA THR A 196 -5.58 -18.29 -1.91
C THR A 196 -6.26 -18.95 -0.70
N MET A 197 -7.05 -18.20 0.09
CA MET A 197 -7.87 -18.78 1.17
C MET A 197 -8.91 -19.77 0.65
N ILE A 198 -9.61 -19.42 -0.44
CA ILE A 198 -10.61 -20.27 -1.09
C ILE A 198 -9.97 -21.55 -1.65
N ASP A 199 -8.84 -21.44 -2.34
CA ASP A 199 -8.12 -22.58 -2.91
C ASP A 199 -7.65 -23.57 -1.83
N LEU A 200 -7.36 -23.07 -0.62
CA LEU A 200 -6.99 -23.88 0.55
C LEU A 200 -8.19 -24.37 1.37
N GLY A 201 -9.44 -24.04 0.99
CA GLY A 201 -10.65 -24.45 1.69
C GLY A 201 -10.83 -23.80 3.08
N MET A 202 -10.25 -22.62 3.30
CA MET A 202 -10.32 -21.91 4.58
C MET A 202 -11.60 -21.06 4.70
N ASP A 203 -12.09 -20.89 5.94
CA ASP A 203 -13.15 -19.91 6.21
C ASP A 203 -12.60 -18.49 6.05
N ILE A 204 -13.07 -17.79 5.02
CA ILE A 204 -12.66 -16.41 4.70
C ILE A 204 -13.05 -15.38 5.75
N ASN A 205 -14.04 -15.69 6.60
CA ASN A 205 -14.50 -14.79 7.66
C ASN A 205 -13.72 -15.00 8.96
N GLN A 206 -13.22 -16.21 9.20
CA GLN A 206 -12.50 -16.56 10.43
C GLN A 206 -11.28 -17.44 10.10
N PRO A 207 -10.34 -16.96 9.26
CA PRO A 207 -9.22 -17.77 8.84
C PRO A 207 -8.26 -18.04 10.01
N PRO A 208 -7.63 -19.24 10.08
CA PRO A 208 -6.61 -19.55 11.07
C PRO A 208 -5.39 -18.64 10.98
N TYR A 209 -5.03 -18.25 9.77
CA TYR A 209 -3.92 -17.37 9.40
C TYR A 209 -4.20 -16.85 7.99
N LEU A 210 -3.49 -15.81 7.56
CA LEU A 210 -3.56 -15.34 6.17
C LEU A 210 -2.50 -16.02 5.30
N PRO A 211 -2.89 -16.72 4.23
CA PRO A 211 -1.93 -17.39 3.37
C PRO A 211 -1.27 -16.37 2.43
N LYS A 212 0.04 -16.51 2.23
CA LYS A 212 0.80 -15.74 1.24
C LYS A 212 0.52 -16.26 -0.17
N PRO A 213 0.02 -15.43 -1.10
CA PRO A 213 -0.08 -15.83 -2.50
C PRO A 213 1.29 -16.07 -3.13
N SER A 214 1.39 -17.07 -4.00
CA SER A 214 2.64 -17.42 -4.69
C SER A 214 3.00 -16.47 -5.84
N ILE A 215 2.00 -15.83 -6.45
CA ILE A 215 2.16 -14.97 -7.63
C ILE A 215 2.41 -13.50 -7.22
N PRO A 216 3.46 -12.85 -7.75
CA PRO A 216 3.76 -11.45 -7.43
C PRO A 216 2.82 -10.45 -8.15
N ILE A 217 2.67 -9.28 -7.54
CA ILE A 217 1.84 -8.19 -8.02
C ILE A 217 2.69 -7.05 -8.61
N GLY A 218 2.37 -6.60 -9.82
CA GLY A 218 2.93 -5.40 -10.44
C GLY A 218 1.96 -4.22 -10.36
N ILE A 219 2.49 -3.01 -10.14
CA ILE A 219 1.68 -1.78 -10.04
C ILE A 219 2.17 -0.78 -11.09
N ILE A 220 1.29 -0.44 -12.03
CA ILE A 220 1.49 0.60 -13.03
C ILE A 220 0.65 1.83 -12.59
N PRO A 221 1.30 2.92 -12.14
CA PRO A 221 0.60 4.08 -11.59
C PRO A 221 -0.20 4.81 -12.68
N ALA A 222 -1.50 4.92 -12.46
CA ALA A 222 -2.42 5.68 -13.31
C ALA A 222 -3.53 6.39 -12.49
N GLY A 223 -3.38 6.48 -11.16
CA GLY A 223 -4.31 7.15 -10.25
C GLY A 223 -3.99 8.64 -10.07
N SER A 224 -4.60 9.24 -9.05
CA SER A 224 -4.37 10.66 -8.71
C SER A 224 -3.31 10.85 -7.62
N THR A 225 -3.15 9.86 -6.75
CA THR A 225 -2.22 9.84 -5.60
C THR A 225 -1.06 8.89 -5.85
N ASP A 226 -1.38 7.64 -6.22
CA ASP A 226 -0.44 6.55 -6.50
C ASP A 226 0.59 6.36 -5.38
N THR A 227 0.09 6.41 -4.14
CA THR A 227 0.90 6.41 -2.92
C THR A 227 1.67 5.11 -2.77
N VAL A 228 1.02 3.97 -3.03
CA VAL A 228 1.69 2.66 -2.97
C VAL A 228 2.82 2.61 -4.01
N ALA A 229 2.54 2.97 -5.27
CA ALA A 229 3.55 2.97 -6.33
C ALA A 229 4.72 3.91 -6.02
N TYR A 230 4.45 5.08 -5.43
CA TYR A 230 5.48 6.01 -4.98
C TYR A 230 6.34 5.41 -3.86
N CYS A 231 5.74 4.76 -2.86
CA CYS A 231 6.50 4.12 -1.78
C CYS A 231 7.36 2.95 -2.28
N LEU A 232 6.89 2.18 -3.27
CA LEU A 232 7.65 1.05 -3.83
C LEU A 232 8.85 1.52 -4.69
N ASN A 233 8.66 2.58 -5.48
CA ASN A 233 9.59 2.99 -6.54
C ASN A 233 10.32 4.32 -6.29
N GLY A 234 9.90 5.10 -5.29
CA GLY A 234 10.34 6.48 -5.07
C GLY A 234 9.77 7.49 -6.07
N THR A 235 8.87 7.06 -6.95
CA THR A 235 8.35 7.86 -8.06
C THR A 235 7.02 7.30 -8.58
N THR A 236 6.18 8.16 -9.16
CA THR A 236 4.96 7.75 -9.89
C THR A 236 5.21 7.67 -11.40
N ASP A 237 6.47 7.63 -11.83
CA ASP A 237 6.83 7.52 -13.25
C ASP A 237 6.49 6.12 -13.79
N ILE A 238 5.49 6.08 -14.67
CA ILE A 238 4.94 4.83 -15.23
C ILE A 238 6.02 3.94 -15.88
N LYS A 239 6.97 4.54 -16.60
CA LYS A 239 8.04 3.82 -17.29
C LYS A 239 8.94 3.10 -16.30
N THR A 240 9.23 3.73 -15.17
CA THR A 240 10.01 3.12 -14.07
C THR A 240 9.30 1.90 -13.51
N SER A 241 8.01 2.00 -13.20
CA SER A 241 7.21 0.86 -12.74
C SER A 241 7.19 -0.30 -13.74
N ILE A 242 6.97 -0.01 -15.03
CA ILE A 242 6.96 -1.03 -16.08
C ILE A 242 8.33 -1.71 -16.19
N ILE A 243 9.42 -0.95 -16.12
CA ILE A 243 10.79 -1.48 -16.11
C ILE A 243 10.98 -2.42 -14.91
N HIS A 244 10.59 -2.04 -13.69
CA HIS A 244 10.75 -2.91 -12.52
C HIS A 244 9.95 -4.22 -12.64
N ILE A 245 8.73 -4.17 -13.18
CA ILE A 245 7.94 -5.38 -13.50
C ILE A 245 8.70 -6.25 -14.51
N ILE A 246 9.18 -5.65 -15.59
CA ILE A 246 9.96 -6.30 -16.62
C ILE A 246 11.24 -6.94 -16.07
N LEU A 247 11.92 -6.31 -15.11
CA LEU A 247 13.14 -6.85 -14.52
C LEU A 247 12.88 -8.03 -13.57
N GLY A 248 11.63 -8.21 -13.11
CA GLY A 248 11.20 -9.40 -12.37
C GLY A 248 11.63 -9.48 -10.91
N GLN A 249 12.34 -8.48 -10.38
CA GLN A 249 12.71 -8.46 -8.96
C GLN A 249 11.48 -8.30 -8.09
N THR A 250 11.36 -9.14 -7.06
CA THR A 250 10.22 -9.15 -6.15
C THR A 250 10.69 -8.92 -4.71
N HIS A 251 9.84 -8.25 -3.94
CA HIS A 251 10.04 -8.06 -2.50
C HIS A 251 8.71 -8.26 -1.78
N GLY A 252 8.78 -8.67 -0.51
CA GLY A 252 7.60 -8.74 0.34
C GLY A 252 7.02 -7.36 0.64
N LEU A 253 5.70 -7.29 0.74
CA LEU A 253 4.96 -6.13 1.25
C LEU A 253 4.08 -6.56 2.43
N ASP A 254 4.19 -5.83 3.53
CA ASP A 254 3.36 -6.00 4.72
C ASP A 254 1.91 -5.63 4.44
N ILE A 255 0.98 -6.43 4.94
CA ILE A 255 -0.47 -6.21 4.80
C ILE A 255 -1.09 -6.34 6.18
N SER A 256 -1.93 -5.39 6.56
CA SER A 256 -2.63 -5.44 7.84
C SER A 256 -4.02 -6.03 7.68
N SER A 257 -4.40 -6.92 8.60
CA SER A 257 -5.75 -7.43 8.75
C SER A 257 -6.51 -6.63 9.81
N VAL A 258 -7.79 -6.38 9.53
CA VAL A 258 -8.71 -5.73 10.45
C VAL A 258 -9.75 -6.75 10.89
N TYR A 259 -9.86 -6.97 12.18
CA TYR A 259 -10.80 -7.89 12.81
C TYR A 259 -11.83 -7.14 13.65
N ARG A 260 -13.04 -7.69 13.76
CA ARG A 260 -14.03 -7.22 14.74
C ARG A 260 -13.58 -7.61 16.15
N ASN A 261 -13.70 -6.67 17.10
CA ASN A 261 -13.45 -7.00 18.51
C ASN A 261 -14.49 -7.99 19.04
N SER A 262 -14.02 -8.99 19.79
CA SER A 262 -14.82 -10.05 20.42
C SER A 262 -15.87 -9.54 21.41
N ASP A 263 -15.66 -8.34 21.97
CA ASP A 263 -16.52 -7.77 23.02
C ASP A 263 -17.79 -7.11 22.47
N ASP A 264 -17.87 -6.90 21.15
CA ASP A 264 -19.02 -6.24 20.51
C ASP A 264 -20.09 -7.28 20.17
N LYS A 265 -20.82 -7.75 21.19
CA LYS A 265 -22.11 -8.43 20.97
C LYS A 265 -23.10 -7.40 20.43
N GLY A 266 -23.05 -7.15 19.11
CA GLY A 266 -24.10 -6.45 18.41
C GLY A 266 -25.46 -7.09 18.72
N GLY A 267 -26.44 -6.27 19.10
CA GLY A 267 -27.81 -6.69 19.41
C GLY A 267 -28.59 -7.22 18.22
N GLY A 268 -28.17 -8.36 17.67
CA GLY A 268 -28.96 -9.20 16.76
C GLY A 268 -29.52 -10.38 17.56
N GLY A 269 -30.85 -10.50 17.59
CA GLY A 269 -31.56 -11.48 18.41
C GLY A 269 -31.08 -12.92 18.20
N ASP A 270 -30.91 -13.61 19.31
CA ASP A 270 -30.75 -15.06 19.35
C ASP A 270 -31.94 -15.71 18.65
N ILE A 271 -31.71 -16.30 17.47
CA ILE A 271 -32.58 -17.37 16.98
C ILE A 271 -32.19 -18.59 17.80
N ASN A 272 -32.99 -18.87 18.82
CA ASN A 272 -32.92 -20.13 19.56
C ASN A 272 -32.93 -21.30 18.56
N PRO A 273 -31.95 -22.22 18.58
CA PRO A 273 -32.11 -23.49 17.88
C PRO A 273 -33.26 -24.22 18.56
N ALA A 274 -34.27 -24.57 17.76
CA ALA A 274 -35.43 -25.33 18.19
C ALA A 274 -34.99 -26.56 18.98
N GLN A 275 -35.52 -26.68 20.20
CA GLN A 275 -35.53 -27.93 20.94
C GLN A 275 -36.36 -28.93 20.14
N THR A 276 -35.68 -29.83 19.43
CA THR A 276 -36.29 -31.10 19.04
C THR A 276 -36.30 -31.97 20.29
N ASN A 277 -37.49 -32.06 20.91
CA ASN A 277 -37.80 -33.09 21.89
C ASN A 277 -37.65 -34.45 21.20
N ASP A 278 -36.73 -35.27 21.69
CA ASP A 278 -36.74 -36.70 21.40
C ASP A 278 -36.81 -37.43 22.75
N ASP A 279 -38.02 -37.89 23.06
CA ASP A 279 -38.36 -38.71 24.21
C ASP A 279 -37.88 -40.13 23.96
N SER A 280 -36.92 -40.62 24.74
CA SER A 280 -36.67 -42.06 24.86
C SER A 280 -36.14 -42.41 26.24
N LYS A 281 -37.04 -43.02 27.03
CA LYS A 281 -36.80 -43.64 28.33
C LYS A 281 -35.81 -44.81 28.20
N GLY A 282 -34.85 -44.89 29.11
CA GLY A 282 -34.01 -46.06 29.31
C GLY A 282 -33.42 -46.08 30.72
N SER A 283 -33.91 -46.99 31.55
CA SER A 283 -33.51 -47.28 32.93
C SER A 283 -32.12 -47.92 33.04
N GLY A 284 -31.38 -47.65 34.12
CA GLY A 284 -30.25 -48.50 34.53
C GLY A 284 -29.31 -47.85 35.54
N SER A 285 -29.08 -48.56 36.64
CA SER A 285 -28.39 -48.17 37.88
C SER A 285 -26.85 -48.20 37.84
N ASP A 286 -26.26 -47.41 38.74
CA ASP A 286 -25.01 -47.57 39.49
C ASP A 286 -23.70 -47.93 38.77
N THR A 287 -22.69 -47.05 38.89
CA THR A 287 -21.37 -47.36 39.52
C THR A 287 -20.42 -46.16 39.61
N LEU A 288 -19.53 -46.25 40.59
CA LEU A 288 -18.50 -45.29 41.04
C LEU A 288 -17.52 -44.78 39.96
N GLY A 289 -17.00 -43.56 40.16
CA GLY A 289 -15.63 -43.21 39.74
C GLY A 289 -15.39 -41.76 39.31
N GLY A 290 -14.52 -41.06 40.06
CA GLY A 290 -13.62 -40.02 39.52
C GLY A 290 -14.20 -38.63 39.23
N SER A 291 -14.01 -37.72 40.17
CA SER A 291 -14.09 -36.27 39.93
C SER A 291 -12.93 -35.80 39.04
N ALA A 292 -13.11 -35.88 37.73
CA ALA A 292 -12.29 -35.15 36.76
C ALA A 292 -12.74 -33.68 36.71
N PRO A 293 -11.81 -32.71 36.64
CA PRO A 293 -12.19 -31.30 36.52
C PRO A 293 -12.84 -31.10 35.15
N LYS A 294 -14.04 -30.50 35.14
CA LYS A 294 -14.67 -29.99 33.92
C LYS A 294 -13.79 -28.86 33.37
N ILE A 295 -12.86 -29.21 32.51
CA ILE A 295 -12.23 -28.24 31.60
C ILE A 295 -13.33 -27.81 30.64
N SER A 296 -13.95 -26.67 30.92
CA SER A 296 -14.78 -25.99 29.94
C SER A 296 -13.85 -25.50 28.82
N ASN A 297 -13.62 -26.35 27.82
CA ASN A 297 -13.07 -25.92 26.53
C ASN A 297 -14.12 -25.04 25.84
N ARG A 298 -14.25 -23.81 26.31
CA ARG A 298 -14.86 -22.75 25.51
C ARG A 298 -13.80 -22.38 24.48
N ALA A 299 -13.76 -23.12 23.37
CA ALA A 299 -12.93 -22.76 22.23
C ALA A 299 -13.21 -21.28 21.92
N GLU A 300 -12.22 -20.42 22.15
CA GLU A 300 -12.33 -19.00 21.85
C GLU A 300 -12.71 -18.88 20.37
N ARG A 301 -13.90 -18.33 20.10
CA ARG A 301 -14.30 -18.07 18.72
C ARG A 301 -13.33 -17.06 18.15
N ARG A 302 -12.66 -17.43 17.06
CA ARG A 302 -11.74 -16.53 16.35
C ARG A 302 -12.49 -15.27 15.89
N PRO A 303 -11.85 -14.10 15.97
CA PRO A 303 -12.50 -12.86 15.60
C PRO A 303 -12.76 -12.83 14.09
N GLN A 304 -13.84 -12.17 13.68
CA GLN A 304 -14.20 -12.08 12.26
C GLN A 304 -13.25 -11.12 11.53
N LEU A 305 -12.62 -11.59 10.46
CA LEU A 305 -11.87 -10.77 9.51
C LEU A 305 -12.84 -9.86 8.75
N LEU A 306 -12.60 -8.55 8.82
CA LEU A 306 -13.41 -7.52 8.17
C LEU A 306 -12.80 -7.07 6.85
N LYS A 307 -11.49 -6.79 6.84
CA LYS A 307 -10.80 -6.21 5.68
C LYS A 307 -9.28 -6.38 5.78
N LEU A 308 -8.61 -6.34 4.64
CA LEU A 308 -7.16 -6.20 4.53
C LEU A 308 -6.80 -4.84 3.92
N TYR A 309 -5.72 -4.22 4.38
CA TYR A 309 -5.18 -2.99 3.81
C TYR A 309 -3.66 -3.01 3.69
N ALA A 310 -3.16 -2.31 2.68
CA ALA A 310 -1.75 -2.23 2.35
C ALA A 310 -1.15 -0.85 2.62
N SER A 311 -1.96 0.22 2.65
CA SER A 311 -1.45 1.58 2.85
C SER A 311 -1.76 2.14 4.24
N VAL A 312 -3.01 2.53 4.48
CA VAL A 312 -3.40 3.20 5.72
C VAL A 312 -4.85 2.90 6.09
N LEU A 313 -5.04 2.70 7.38
CA LEU A 313 -6.33 2.67 8.06
C LEU A 313 -6.46 3.94 8.90
N SER A 314 -7.57 4.68 8.79
CA SER A 314 -7.76 5.99 9.43
C SER A 314 -9.13 6.13 10.10
N TYR A 315 -9.13 6.49 11.39
CA TYR A 315 -10.32 6.88 12.16
C TYR A 315 -10.33 8.37 12.46
N GLY A 316 -11.51 8.94 12.66
CA GLY A 316 -11.70 10.35 12.97
C GLY A 316 -11.66 11.20 11.70
N PHE A 317 -10.94 12.32 11.74
CA PHE A 317 -10.96 13.34 10.68
C PHE A 317 -10.87 12.77 9.26
N LEU A 318 -9.87 11.93 8.98
CA LEU A 318 -9.68 11.36 7.63
C LEU A 318 -10.77 10.35 7.25
N GLY A 319 -11.23 9.52 8.20
CA GLY A 319 -12.34 8.59 7.97
C GLY A 319 -13.64 9.30 7.62
N ASP A 320 -13.95 10.36 8.38
CA ASP A 320 -15.12 11.21 8.16
C ASP A 320 -15.06 12.00 6.84
N VAL A 321 -13.87 12.46 6.45
CA VAL A 321 -13.64 13.12 5.15
C VAL A 321 -13.88 12.14 4.02
N THR A 322 -13.33 10.91 4.09
CA THR A 322 -13.58 9.88 3.08
C THR A 322 -15.08 9.60 2.97
N LEU A 323 -15.75 9.34 4.09
CA LEU A 323 -17.18 9.05 4.12
C LEU A 323 -18.03 10.17 3.52
N GLU A 324 -17.76 11.42 3.90
CA GLU A 324 -18.51 12.55 3.38
C GLU A 324 -18.23 12.81 1.89
N SER A 325 -16.99 12.57 1.44
CA SER A 325 -16.58 12.77 0.05
C SER A 325 -17.28 11.85 -0.94
N GLU A 326 -17.86 10.75 -0.47
CA GLU A 326 -18.66 9.83 -1.27
C GLU A 326 -19.95 10.47 -1.79
N ASN A 327 -20.53 11.43 -1.07
CA ASN A 327 -21.68 12.21 -1.53
C ASN A 327 -21.33 13.20 -2.66
N TYR A 328 -20.03 13.43 -2.89
CA TYR A 328 -19.52 14.44 -3.81
C TYR A 328 -18.63 13.83 -4.91
N ARG A 329 -18.88 12.56 -5.29
CA ARG A 329 -18.12 11.90 -6.38
C ARG A 329 -18.08 12.72 -7.68
N TRP A 330 -19.14 13.46 -7.97
CA TRP A 330 -19.26 14.33 -9.15
C TRP A 330 -18.20 15.44 -9.22
N MET A 331 -17.59 15.82 -8.08
CA MET A 331 -16.53 16.84 -8.03
C MET A 331 -15.14 16.29 -8.39
N GLY A 332 -15.01 14.98 -8.62
CA GLY A 332 -13.71 14.33 -8.80
C GLY A 332 -12.79 14.57 -7.60
N PRO A 333 -11.46 14.67 -7.77
CA PRO A 333 -10.50 14.80 -6.66
C PRO A 333 -10.75 15.99 -5.71
N LYS A 334 -11.40 17.07 -6.16
CA LYS A 334 -11.71 18.23 -5.32
C LYS A 334 -12.68 17.93 -4.18
N ARG A 335 -13.40 16.80 -4.24
CA ARG A 335 -14.30 16.34 -3.18
C ARG A 335 -13.59 16.22 -1.82
N TYR A 336 -12.32 15.79 -1.83
CA TYR A 336 -11.54 15.62 -0.61
C TYR A 336 -11.18 16.96 0.03
N ASP A 337 -10.84 17.97 -0.78
CA ASP A 337 -10.55 19.33 -0.28
C ASP A 337 -11.81 19.95 0.33
N TYR A 338 -12.97 19.79 -0.31
CA TYR A 338 -14.25 20.30 0.16
C TYR A 338 -14.72 19.61 1.46
N SER A 339 -14.79 18.28 1.46
CA SER A 339 -15.15 17.50 2.66
C SER A 339 -14.13 17.72 3.78
N GLY A 340 -12.85 17.82 3.43
CA GLY A 340 -11.75 18.18 4.31
C GLY A 340 -12.01 19.49 5.05
N ALA A 341 -12.23 20.58 4.31
CA ALA A 341 -12.52 21.89 4.89
C ALA A 341 -13.77 21.85 5.78
N LYS A 342 -14.87 21.27 5.30
CA LYS A 342 -16.13 21.21 6.04
C LYS A 342 -16.00 20.43 7.36
N LYS A 343 -15.33 19.27 7.33
CA LYS A 343 -15.06 18.48 8.53
C LYS A 343 -14.09 19.18 9.45
N PHE A 344 -13.10 19.89 8.92
CA PHE A 344 -12.08 20.57 9.72
C PHE A 344 -12.69 21.60 10.67
N PHE A 345 -13.64 22.42 10.19
CA PHE A 345 -14.33 23.42 11.02
C PHE A 345 -15.38 22.82 11.97
N ARG A 346 -15.85 21.60 11.72
CA ARG A 346 -16.91 20.95 12.52
C ARG A 346 -16.39 19.87 13.46
N ASN A 347 -15.12 19.51 13.36
CA ASN A 347 -14.54 18.39 14.11
C ASN A 347 -14.48 18.75 15.59
N ARG A 348 -15.14 17.95 16.42
CA ARG A 348 -15.15 18.08 17.88
C ARG A 348 -14.23 17.09 18.59
N GLY A 349 -13.47 16.29 17.84
CA GLY A 349 -12.64 15.19 18.32
C GLY A 349 -13.44 13.94 18.66
N TYR A 350 -12.74 12.82 18.72
CA TYR A 350 -13.30 11.49 18.93
C TYR A 350 -12.63 10.84 20.12
N SER A 351 -13.43 10.38 21.09
CA SER A 351 -12.91 9.71 22.28
C SER A 351 -12.75 8.22 22.01
N GLY A 352 -11.66 7.63 22.49
CA GLY A 352 -11.42 6.20 22.36
C GLY A 352 -10.29 5.70 23.25
N ASP A 353 -10.23 4.38 23.35
CA ASP A 353 -9.15 3.63 23.99
C ASP A 353 -8.41 2.85 22.93
N ILE A 354 -7.08 2.90 22.99
CA ILE A 354 -6.20 2.15 22.10
C ILE A 354 -5.29 1.28 22.93
N THR A 355 -5.32 -0.03 22.70
CA THR A 355 -4.38 -0.98 23.29
C THR A 355 -3.34 -1.34 22.24
N ILE A 356 -2.06 -1.16 22.56
CA ILE A 356 -0.93 -1.35 21.65
C ILE A 356 -0.08 -2.49 22.19
N HIS A 357 0.27 -3.46 21.34
CA HIS A 357 1.17 -4.54 21.71
C HIS A 357 2.60 -4.20 21.27
N MET A 358 3.48 -4.02 22.25
CA MET A 358 4.89 -3.69 22.04
C MET A 358 5.76 -4.92 22.29
N GLU A 359 6.62 -5.28 21.35
CA GLU A 359 7.54 -6.40 21.55
C GLU A 359 8.79 -5.97 22.32
N ASN A 360 9.13 -6.70 23.36
CA ASN A 360 10.40 -6.57 24.07
C ASN A 360 11.42 -7.54 23.46
N ASP A 361 12.06 -7.15 22.36
CA ASP A 361 13.12 -7.96 21.75
C ASP A 361 14.44 -7.79 22.52
N VAL A 362 14.85 -8.86 23.21
CA VAL A 362 16.20 -9.03 23.76
C VAL A 362 16.92 -10.06 22.90
N ILE A 363 17.98 -9.64 22.21
CA ILE A 363 18.85 -10.53 21.42
C ILE A 363 20.23 -10.49 22.07
N ASP A 364 20.76 -11.66 22.45
CA ASP A 364 22.10 -11.80 23.07
C ASP A 364 22.31 -10.86 24.28
N ASP A 365 21.31 -10.80 25.18
CA ASP A 365 21.27 -9.90 26.36
C ASP A 365 21.31 -8.39 26.03
N VAL A 366 21.16 -8.01 24.76
CA VAL A 366 21.04 -6.62 24.30
C VAL A 366 19.60 -6.33 23.88
N ARG A 367 19.01 -5.27 24.45
CA ARG A 367 17.69 -4.77 24.04
C ARG A 367 17.79 -4.19 22.64
N VAL A 368 17.12 -4.79 21.67
CA VAL A 368 17.07 -4.28 20.28
C VAL A 368 15.80 -3.45 20.13
N ASP A 369 15.96 -2.14 19.98
CA ASP A 369 14.85 -1.19 19.85
C ASP A 369 14.26 -1.20 18.43
N ARG A 370 13.54 -2.28 18.08
CA ARG A 370 12.82 -2.41 16.79
C ARG A 370 11.54 -1.58 16.75
N ASN A 371 10.99 -1.26 17.91
CA ASN A 371 9.74 -0.50 18.04
C ASN A 371 9.95 1.02 17.94
N ASN A 372 11.17 1.50 17.72
CA ASN A 372 11.42 2.93 17.57
C ASN A 372 10.96 3.42 16.19
N PRO A 373 9.89 4.22 16.10
CA PRO A 373 9.43 4.76 14.83
C PRO A 373 10.28 5.94 14.33
N HIS A 374 11.30 6.34 15.09
CA HIS A 374 12.17 7.50 14.84
C HIS A 374 13.65 7.13 14.76
N ASP A 375 13.96 5.85 14.50
CA ASP A 375 15.31 5.32 14.33
C ASP A 375 16.14 5.98 13.20
N GLY A 376 15.52 6.77 12.33
CA GLY A 376 16.19 7.46 11.25
C GLY A 376 16.40 6.59 9.99
N VAL A 377 16.06 5.30 10.05
CA VAL A 377 16.30 4.33 8.97
C VAL A 377 15.13 4.34 8.01
N ARG A 378 15.42 4.35 6.71
CA ARG A 378 14.40 4.35 5.65
C ARG A 378 14.48 3.08 4.82
N CYS A 379 13.33 2.67 4.28
CA CYS A 379 13.26 1.51 3.38
C CYS A 379 13.75 1.86 1.97
N MET A 380 15.01 1.54 1.69
CA MET A 380 15.66 1.77 0.40
C MET A 380 15.86 0.45 -0.38
N GLU A 381 16.51 0.52 -1.54
CA GLU A 381 17.02 -0.69 -2.23
C GLU A 381 17.91 -1.51 -1.27
N ASN A 382 17.74 -2.83 -1.27
CA ASN A 382 18.46 -3.78 -0.40
C ASN A 382 18.31 -3.51 1.11
N CYS A 383 17.12 -3.11 1.55
CA CYS A 383 16.83 -2.84 2.96
C CYS A 383 17.03 -4.07 3.87
N GLN A 384 18.08 -4.06 4.70
CA GLN A 384 18.43 -5.16 5.60
C GLN A 384 17.30 -5.54 6.56
N ARG A 385 16.58 -4.58 7.13
CA ARG A 385 15.45 -4.86 8.05
C ARG A 385 14.37 -5.74 7.44
N CYS A 386 13.98 -5.48 6.20
CA CYS A 386 12.97 -6.27 5.51
C CYS A 386 13.53 -7.64 5.09
N GLN A 387 14.81 -7.72 4.76
CA GLN A 387 15.48 -8.99 4.46
C GLN A 387 15.58 -9.87 5.71
N ASP A 388 15.95 -9.32 6.85
CA ASP A 388 15.99 -10.03 8.13
C ASP A 388 14.59 -10.50 8.56
N ALA A 389 13.56 -9.69 8.30
CA ALA A 389 12.18 -10.08 8.55
C ALA A 389 11.74 -11.26 7.66
N SER A 390 12.26 -11.35 6.42
CA SER A 390 11.99 -12.48 5.53
C SER A 390 12.57 -13.80 6.03
N THR A 391 13.72 -13.77 6.70
CA THR A 391 14.39 -14.98 7.21
C THR A 391 13.85 -15.42 8.57
N LYS A 392 13.34 -14.50 9.39
CA LYS A 392 12.77 -14.78 10.72
C LYS A 392 11.39 -15.46 10.70
N SER A 393 10.68 -15.43 9.59
CA SER A 393 9.28 -15.92 9.49
C SER A 393 9.10 -17.45 9.64
N ALA A 394 10.11 -18.20 10.09
CA ALA A 394 10.06 -19.66 10.25
C ALA A 394 9.85 -20.15 11.69
N ASN A 395 10.03 -19.31 12.72
CA ASN A 395 9.75 -19.67 14.12
C ASN A 395 9.27 -18.42 14.88
N PRO A 396 8.06 -18.41 15.48
CA PRO A 396 7.72 -17.40 16.47
C PRO A 396 8.64 -17.65 17.67
N ILE A 397 9.71 -16.87 17.76
CA ILE A 397 10.40 -16.70 19.03
C ILE A 397 9.32 -16.11 19.96
N ASP A 398 9.09 -16.78 21.08
CA ASP A 398 8.21 -16.34 22.15
C ASP A 398 8.74 -14.97 22.61
N CYS A 399 8.24 -13.91 21.99
CA CYS A 399 8.65 -12.54 22.26
C CYS A 399 7.74 -12.03 23.36
N ASP A 400 8.36 -11.59 24.46
CA ASP A 400 7.63 -10.95 25.54
C ASP A 400 6.93 -9.70 24.98
N THR A 401 5.60 -9.66 25.09
CA THR A 401 4.80 -8.56 24.56
C THR A 401 4.25 -7.74 25.73
N GLN A 402 4.60 -6.45 25.75
CA GLN A 402 4.07 -5.49 26.69
C GLN A 402 2.86 -4.78 26.08
N GLU A 403 1.74 -4.77 26.80
CA GLU A 403 0.58 -3.98 26.42
C GLU A 403 0.69 -2.54 26.94
N VAL A 404 0.48 -1.57 26.05
CA VAL A 404 0.42 -0.15 26.36
C VAL A 404 -0.95 0.38 25.97
N THR A 405 -1.70 0.89 26.95
CA THR A 405 -3.03 1.46 26.70
C THR A 405 -2.97 2.98 26.69
N VAL A 406 -3.44 3.57 25.59
CA VAL A 406 -3.56 5.02 25.41
C VAL A 406 -5.04 5.38 25.29
N SER A 407 -5.55 6.03 26.33
CA SER A 407 -6.90 6.59 26.34
C SER A 407 -6.86 8.09 26.06
N GLY A 408 -7.89 8.60 25.38
CA GLY A 408 -8.06 10.04 25.25
C GLY A 408 -8.98 10.47 24.13
N LYS A 409 -8.85 11.75 23.79
CA LYS A 409 -9.60 12.38 22.72
C LYS A 409 -8.67 12.70 21.55
N PHE A 410 -9.02 12.21 20.37
CA PHE A 410 -8.19 12.24 19.17
C PHE A 410 -8.85 13.07 18.07
N LEU A 411 -8.05 13.79 17.31
CA LEU A 411 -8.49 14.35 16.03
C LEU A 411 -8.61 13.23 14.99
N MET A 412 -7.61 12.35 14.95
CA MET A 412 -7.56 11.15 14.12
C MET A 412 -6.59 10.12 14.69
N VAL A 413 -6.80 8.86 14.31
CA VAL A 413 -5.95 7.71 14.62
C VAL A 413 -5.65 7.01 13.29
N ASN A 414 -4.38 6.74 12.99
CA ASN A 414 -3.99 6.09 11.74
C ASN A 414 -3.09 4.89 11.99
N GLY A 415 -3.35 3.75 11.35
CA GLY A 415 -2.40 2.63 11.25
C GLY A 415 -1.84 2.55 9.83
N ALA A 416 -0.55 2.79 9.66
CA ALA A 416 0.10 2.87 8.35
C ALA A 416 1.13 1.75 8.16
N ASN A 417 0.97 0.95 7.09
CA ASN A 417 1.93 -0.10 6.71
C ASN A 417 3.07 0.44 5.84
N ILE A 418 2.85 1.61 5.23
CA ILE A 418 3.83 2.28 4.39
C ILE A 418 3.88 3.75 4.83
N SER A 419 4.92 4.48 4.41
CA SER A 419 5.06 5.90 4.77
C SER A 419 3.90 6.77 4.30
N CYS A 420 3.15 6.31 3.30
CA CYS A 420 2.15 7.06 2.56
C CYS A 420 2.70 8.32 1.89
N ALA A 421 3.99 8.30 1.53
CA ALA A 421 4.63 9.39 0.82
C ALA A 421 4.10 9.53 -0.61
N CYS A 422 3.97 10.78 -1.06
CA CYS A 422 3.59 11.11 -2.43
C CYS A 422 4.24 12.43 -2.87
N SER A 423 4.06 12.81 -4.14
CA SER A 423 4.61 14.07 -4.67
C SER A 423 4.17 15.34 -3.92
N ARG A 424 2.98 15.32 -3.29
CA ARG A 424 2.46 16.43 -2.47
C ARG A 424 2.95 16.37 -1.02
N SER A 425 3.16 15.17 -0.49
CA SER A 425 3.60 14.93 0.88
C SER A 425 4.76 13.92 0.88
N PRO A 426 6.00 14.35 0.57
CA PRO A 426 7.14 13.44 0.43
C PRO A 426 7.56 12.76 1.74
N GLN A 427 7.21 13.36 2.90
CA GLN A 427 7.47 12.74 4.21
C GLN A 427 6.35 11.77 4.63
N GLY A 428 5.17 11.85 4.01
CA GLY A 428 4.02 11.01 4.36
C GLY A 428 3.62 11.13 5.84
N PHE A 429 3.07 10.05 6.42
CA PHE A 429 2.80 9.96 7.86
C PHE A 429 4.09 9.74 8.66
N ASN A 430 4.88 8.75 8.29
CA ASN A 430 6.21 8.54 8.86
C ASN A 430 7.21 8.14 7.77
N PRO A 431 8.27 8.92 7.52
CA PRO A 431 9.27 8.59 6.51
C PRO A 431 10.06 7.31 6.78
N TYR A 432 10.04 6.82 8.02
CA TYR A 432 10.82 5.67 8.49
C TYR A 432 10.03 4.35 8.47
N CYS A 433 8.82 4.33 7.89
CA CYS A 433 8.10 3.09 7.65
C CYS A 433 8.90 2.16 6.73
N HIS A 434 8.91 0.89 7.08
CA HIS A 434 9.44 -0.17 6.23
C HIS A 434 8.29 -0.89 5.53
N LEU A 435 8.58 -1.38 4.33
CA LEU A 435 7.56 -2.01 3.48
C LEU A 435 7.32 -3.48 3.83
N GLY A 436 8.22 -4.11 4.58
CA GLY A 436 8.28 -5.56 4.71
C GLY A 436 8.98 -6.02 5.98
N ASP A 437 8.95 -5.24 7.06
CA ASP A 437 9.60 -5.58 8.33
C ASP A 437 8.64 -6.23 9.35
N GLY A 438 7.34 -6.31 9.01
CA GLY A 438 6.31 -6.93 9.84
C GLY A 438 5.70 -6.00 10.87
N TYR A 439 5.95 -4.69 10.79
CA TYR A 439 5.35 -3.70 11.68
C TYR A 439 4.48 -2.70 10.92
N LEU A 440 3.55 -2.08 11.64
CA LEU A 440 2.84 -0.89 11.18
C LEU A 440 3.17 0.26 12.14
N ASP A 441 3.13 1.48 11.62
CA ASP A 441 3.24 2.69 12.44
C ASP A 441 1.83 3.19 12.78
N LEU A 442 1.51 3.21 14.07
CA LEU A 442 0.28 3.73 14.65
C LEU A 442 0.50 5.20 15.04
N ILE A 443 -0.13 6.11 14.29
CA ILE A 443 -0.07 7.57 14.45
C ILE A 443 -1.31 8.06 15.18
N LEU A 444 -1.12 8.57 16.39
CA LEU A 444 -2.17 9.16 17.22
C LEU A 444 -2.05 10.67 17.16
N VAL A 445 -3.11 11.35 16.73
CA VAL A 445 -3.17 12.81 16.73
C VAL A 445 -4.16 13.26 17.78
N ARG A 446 -3.67 13.82 18.88
CA ARG A 446 -4.52 14.33 19.97
C ARG A 446 -5.40 15.46 19.48
N HIS A 447 -6.64 15.49 19.94
CA HIS A 447 -7.53 16.62 19.67
C HIS A 447 -7.07 17.83 20.50
N THR A 448 -6.63 18.89 19.83
CA THR A 448 -6.13 20.11 20.49
C THR A 448 -6.88 21.35 20.00
N SER A 449 -6.21 22.51 19.90
CA SER A 449 -6.81 23.75 19.40
C SER A 449 -6.88 23.78 17.87
N PHE A 450 -7.76 24.64 17.35
CA PHE A 450 -7.89 24.87 15.91
C PHE A 450 -6.56 25.26 15.24
N PHE A 451 -5.73 26.09 15.89
CA PHE A 451 -4.42 26.49 15.38
C PHE A 451 -3.45 25.31 15.25
N ASN A 452 -3.46 24.37 16.20
CA ASN A 452 -2.65 23.17 16.11
C ASN A 452 -3.12 22.24 14.98
N ASN A 453 -4.42 22.15 14.74
CA ASN A 453 -4.95 21.41 13.60
C ASN A 453 -4.49 22.05 12.26
N ILE A 454 -4.36 23.38 12.18
CA ILE A 454 -3.77 24.05 11.00
C ILE A 454 -2.29 23.69 10.86
N ARG A 455 -1.52 23.69 11.97
CA ARG A 455 -0.10 23.29 11.97
C ARG A 455 0.08 21.87 11.44
N LEU A 456 -0.84 20.97 11.76
CA LEU A 456 -0.87 19.61 11.24
C LEU A 456 -1.09 19.58 9.72
N LEU A 457 -2.09 20.28 9.19
CA LEU A 457 -2.34 20.34 7.74
C LEU A 457 -1.15 20.95 6.97
N MET A 458 -0.51 21.98 7.54
CA MET A 458 0.71 22.57 6.99
C MET A 458 1.88 21.58 7.01
N ALA A 459 2.02 20.77 8.06
CA ALA A 459 3.05 19.74 8.13
C ALA A 459 2.81 18.63 7.09
N MET A 460 1.56 18.14 6.97
CA MET A 460 1.19 17.12 5.99
C MET A 460 1.39 17.59 4.53
N SER A 461 1.26 18.89 4.26
CA SER A 461 1.47 19.47 2.92
C SER A 461 2.91 19.96 2.70
N SER A 462 3.78 19.83 3.70
CA SER A 462 5.16 20.29 3.62
C SER A 462 6.05 19.28 2.92
N LYS A 463 7.06 19.77 2.22
CA LYS A 463 8.13 18.92 1.65
C LYS A 463 9.16 18.48 2.69
N THR A 464 9.28 19.24 3.78
CA THR A 464 10.39 19.10 4.75
C THR A 464 9.93 18.82 6.17
N LYS A 465 8.77 19.33 6.57
CA LYS A 465 8.25 19.16 7.93
C LYS A 465 7.66 17.77 8.09
N LYS A 466 7.87 17.15 9.24
CA LYS A 466 7.26 15.87 9.59
C LYS A 466 6.12 16.12 10.56
N ILE A 467 5.10 15.28 10.52
CA ILE A 467 4.03 15.34 11.51
C ILE A 467 4.51 14.90 12.90
N SER A 468 5.56 14.08 12.98
CA SER A 468 6.22 13.67 14.22
C SER A 468 6.86 14.83 14.99
N ASP A 469 7.13 15.96 14.32
CA ASP A 469 7.72 17.14 14.96
C ASP A 469 6.68 17.93 15.78
N LEU A 470 5.39 17.55 15.72
CA LEU A 470 4.29 18.21 16.42
C LEU A 470 4.07 17.55 17.79
N PRO A 471 4.00 18.32 18.90
CA PRO A 471 3.97 17.78 20.26
C PRO A 471 2.67 17.05 20.63
N PHE A 472 1.66 17.10 19.76
CA PHE A 472 0.36 16.44 19.93
C PHE A 472 0.19 15.24 18.98
N VAL A 473 1.29 14.81 18.34
CA VAL A 473 1.35 13.62 17.48
C VAL A 473 2.26 12.61 18.17
N GLU A 474 1.71 11.43 18.45
CA GLU A 474 2.44 10.29 19.01
C GLU A 474 2.51 9.21 17.94
N ILE A 475 3.67 8.59 17.73
CA ILE A 475 3.84 7.47 16.79
C ILE A 475 4.33 6.27 17.58
N TYR A 476 3.72 5.12 17.34
CA TYR A 476 4.09 3.84 17.92
C TYR A 476 4.30 2.82 16.81
N ARG A 477 5.42 2.13 16.79
CA ARG A 477 5.63 1.00 15.87
C ARG A 477 5.20 -0.29 16.56
N THR A 478 4.29 -1.02 15.94
CA THR A 478 3.67 -2.21 16.55
C THR A 478 3.27 -3.24 15.50
N LYS A 479 3.13 -4.51 15.89
CA LYS A 479 2.51 -5.54 15.06
C LYS A 479 1.00 -5.62 15.25
N LYS A 480 0.48 -5.14 16.38
CA LYS A 480 -0.94 -5.29 16.74
C LYS A 480 -1.44 -4.15 17.61
N PHE A 481 -2.62 -3.63 17.27
CA PHE A 481 -3.33 -2.72 18.16
C PHE A 481 -4.85 -2.95 18.10
N SER A 482 -5.54 -2.61 19.18
CA SER A 482 -7.00 -2.65 19.27
C SER A 482 -7.53 -1.25 19.57
N PHE A 483 -8.64 -0.88 18.94
CA PHE A 483 -9.33 0.39 19.17
C PHE A 483 -10.75 0.15 19.66
N LYS A 484 -11.15 0.93 20.66
CA LYS A 484 -12.53 0.99 21.17
C LYS A 484 -13.02 2.43 21.20
N GLY A 485 -14.07 2.72 20.45
CA GLY A 485 -14.69 4.04 20.43
C GLY A 485 -15.49 4.29 21.72
N ARG A 486 -15.42 5.51 22.26
CA ARG A 486 -16.24 5.95 23.40
C ARG A 486 -17.25 7.01 22.96
N VAL A 487 -18.53 6.76 23.20
CA VAL A 487 -19.58 7.79 23.08
C VAL A 487 -19.62 8.56 24.39
N VAL A 488 -19.27 9.85 24.36
CA VAL A 488 -19.42 10.73 25.52
C VAL A 488 -20.82 11.35 25.44
N THR A 489 -21.80 10.75 26.13
CA THR A 489 -23.12 11.38 26.34
C THR A 489 -23.01 12.41 27.46
N ALA A 490 -23.61 13.59 27.28
CA ALA A 490 -23.51 14.73 28.20
C ALA A 490 -24.31 14.55 29.52
N HIS A 491 -24.68 13.33 29.91
CA HIS A 491 -25.49 13.05 31.10
C HIS A 491 -24.90 11.93 31.97
N GLN A 492 -23.70 12.15 32.50
CA GLN A 492 -23.27 11.51 33.75
C GLN A 492 -22.19 12.40 34.38
N GLY A 493 -22.65 13.29 35.27
CA GLY A 493 -21.82 14.29 35.93
C GLY A 493 -22.56 14.93 37.11
N HIS A 494 -23.00 14.11 38.07
CA HIS A 494 -23.28 14.54 39.44
C HIS A 494 -22.68 13.50 40.39
N GLY A 495 -21.35 13.48 40.44
CA GLY A 495 -20.60 13.06 41.62
C GLY A 495 -20.04 14.32 42.25
N HIS A 496 -20.45 14.59 43.49
CA HIS A 496 -19.89 15.66 44.32
C HIS A 496 -18.36 15.59 44.31
N ASP A 497 -17.71 16.69 43.97
CA ASP A 497 -16.44 17.05 44.59
C ASP A 497 -16.37 18.58 44.74
N ASN A 498 -16.20 18.99 46.00
CA ASN A 498 -16.08 20.37 46.43
C ASN A 498 -14.65 20.87 46.18
N GLY A 499 -14.52 22.03 45.53
CA GLY A 499 -13.25 22.74 45.41
C GLY A 499 -13.43 24.08 44.73
N ALA A 500 -13.65 25.11 45.54
CA ALA A 500 -13.80 26.51 45.13
C ALA A 500 -12.57 27.03 44.38
N ILE A 501 -12.80 27.96 43.44
CA ILE A 501 -12.18 29.30 43.37
C ILE A 501 -12.97 30.11 42.33
N ASP A 502 -13.24 31.35 42.73
CA ASP A 502 -14.05 32.38 42.09
C ASP A 502 -13.45 32.90 40.77
N ASP A 503 -14.31 33.34 39.85
CA ASP A 503 -14.11 34.62 39.16
C ASP A 503 -15.43 35.14 38.57
N GLU A 504 -15.70 36.41 38.89
CA GLU A 504 -16.90 37.19 38.63
C GLU A 504 -17.12 37.59 37.15
N LEU A 505 -18.41 37.79 36.85
CA LEU A 505 -19.03 38.75 35.93
C LEU A 505 -18.41 38.98 34.53
N ASP A 506 -19.24 38.78 33.50
CA ASP A 506 -19.88 39.97 32.94
C ASP A 506 -21.27 39.67 32.33
N GLN A 507 -22.26 40.44 32.79
CA GLN A 507 -23.62 40.47 32.28
C GLN A 507 -23.77 41.63 31.29
N THR A 508 -24.10 41.34 30.04
CA THR A 508 -25.05 42.11 29.21
C THR A 508 -25.59 41.10 28.20
N GLY A 509 -26.87 40.87 27.95
CA GLY A 509 -28.05 41.73 27.94
C GLY A 509 -28.89 41.21 26.76
N THR A 510 -30.04 40.60 27.07
CA THR A 510 -31.29 40.47 26.29
C THR A 510 -31.25 40.80 24.78
N THR A 511 -31.85 40.00 23.88
CA THR A 511 -33.31 39.87 23.76
C THR A 511 -33.76 38.59 23.05
N SER A 512 -34.86 38.05 23.56
CA SER A 512 -35.74 37.02 23.05
C SER A 512 -36.44 37.39 21.73
N ALA A 513 -36.65 36.40 20.87
CA ALA A 513 -37.80 36.37 19.96
C ALA A 513 -38.18 34.90 19.67
N SER A 514 -39.42 34.60 20.01
CA SER A 514 -40.10 33.32 19.92
C SER A 514 -40.66 33.02 18.52
N SER A 515 -40.86 31.73 18.27
CA SER A 515 -41.97 31.12 17.51
C SER A 515 -42.19 31.50 16.05
N ALA A 516 -42.07 30.52 15.16
CA ALA A 516 -43.14 30.20 14.20
C ALA A 516 -42.96 28.78 13.62
N SER A 517 -43.90 27.92 13.99
CA SER A 517 -44.23 26.66 13.36
C SER A 517 -44.92 26.90 12.01
N THR A 518 -44.52 26.19 10.96
CA THR A 518 -45.36 25.96 9.78
C THR A 518 -45.35 24.49 9.42
N VAL A 519 -46.52 23.91 9.62
CA VAL A 519 -46.99 22.62 9.09
C VAL A 519 -47.11 22.78 7.58
N ASP A 520 -46.57 21.85 6.80
CA ASP A 520 -47.02 21.69 5.42
C ASP A 520 -47.21 20.22 5.03
N VAL A 521 -48.33 20.04 4.36
CA VAL A 521 -49.09 18.82 4.13
C VAL A 521 -48.53 18.05 2.93
N ALA A 522 -48.43 16.74 3.10
CA ALA A 522 -48.06 15.78 2.07
C ALA A 522 -49.15 15.65 1.00
N ASN A 523 -48.72 15.51 -0.27
CA ASN A 523 -49.50 14.86 -1.31
C ASN A 523 -48.70 13.69 -1.90
N SER A 524 -49.41 12.58 -2.07
CA SER A 524 -48.93 11.21 -2.26
C SER A 524 -48.78 10.80 -3.73
N THR A 525 -48.25 9.57 -3.92
CA THR A 525 -48.12 8.71 -5.13
C THR A 525 -46.73 8.77 -5.79
N VAL A 526 -45.95 7.69 -5.99
CA VAL A 526 -46.25 6.28 -6.32
C VAL A 526 -45.17 5.31 -5.73
N THR A 527 -45.63 4.13 -5.31
CA THR A 527 -44.97 2.89 -4.80
C THR A 527 -43.97 2.30 -5.84
N ALA A 528 -42.82 1.66 -5.53
CA ALA A 528 -42.62 0.46 -4.72
C ALA A 528 -41.13 0.12 -4.52
N GLY A 529 -40.79 -0.60 -3.43
CA GLY A 529 -39.50 -1.26 -3.22
C GLY A 529 -38.89 -1.09 -1.82
N ARG A 530 -39.64 -1.36 -0.75
CA ARG A 530 -39.14 -1.37 0.64
C ARG A 530 -38.34 -2.66 0.91
N THR A 531 -37.05 -2.53 1.20
CA THR A 531 -36.36 -3.39 2.19
C THR A 531 -36.13 -2.57 3.45
N ALA A 532 -36.40 -3.19 4.60
CA ALA A 532 -36.50 -2.54 5.89
C ALA A 532 -35.18 -1.91 6.35
N ALA A 533 -35.12 -0.59 6.37
CA ALA A 533 -34.09 0.15 7.10
C ALA A 533 -34.45 0.11 8.60
N GLY A 534 -33.79 -0.78 9.35
CA GLY A 534 -33.74 -0.68 10.80
C GLY A 534 -33.06 0.64 11.18
N GLY A 535 -33.78 1.52 11.89
CA GLY A 535 -33.22 2.78 12.39
C GLY A 535 -32.00 2.51 13.27
N LEU A 536 -30.83 2.97 12.83
CA LEU A 536 -29.63 2.99 13.66
C LEU A 536 -29.88 3.93 14.85
N LYS A 537 -29.70 3.42 16.08
CA LYS A 537 -29.80 4.18 17.34
C LYS A 537 -28.97 5.47 17.26
N GLU A 538 -29.49 6.58 17.79
CA GLU A 538 -28.87 7.92 17.73
C GLU A 538 -27.41 7.97 18.24
N ASP A 539 -27.04 7.06 19.15
CA ASP A 539 -25.70 6.93 19.72
C ASP A 539 -24.61 6.65 18.67
N ASN A 540 -24.96 6.01 17.55
CA ASN A 540 -24.03 5.70 16.46
C ASN A 540 -23.67 6.91 15.58
N LYS A 541 -24.35 8.05 15.71
CA LYS A 541 -24.01 9.28 14.97
C LYS A 541 -22.81 10.02 15.56
N LEU A 542 -22.40 9.69 16.79
CA LEU A 542 -21.31 10.36 17.51
C LEU A 542 -19.93 9.71 17.28
N LEU A 543 -19.91 8.51 16.69
CA LEU A 543 -18.68 7.79 16.36
C LEU A 543 -18.27 8.05 14.91
N SER A 544 -16.97 8.23 14.67
CA SER A 544 -16.43 8.25 13.31
C SER A 544 -16.55 6.88 12.65
N LYS A 545 -16.39 6.85 11.32
CA LYS A 545 -16.10 5.63 10.58
C LYS A 545 -14.62 5.51 10.26
N TRP A 546 -14.19 4.27 10.03
CA TRP A 546 -12.84 3.96 9.58
C TRP A 546 -12.78 4.05 8.05
N ASN A 547 -11.71 4.65 7.54
CA ASN A 547 -11.27 4.57 6.16
C ASN A 547 -10.14 3.54 6.05
N CYS A 548 -10.26 2.57 5.17
CA CYS A 548 -9.35 1.45 4.97
C CYS A 548 -8.94 1.44 3.48
N ASP A 549 -7.77 1.97 3.15
CA ASP A 549 -7.30 2.15 1.76
C ASP A 549 -8.29 2.87 0.81
N GLY A 550 -9.12 3.76 1.34
CA GLY A 550 -10.13 4.50 0.56
C GLY A 550 -11.54 3.91 0.65
N GLU A 551 -11.72 2.76 1.31
CA GLU A 551 -13.02 2.14 1.56
C GLU A 551 -13.50 2.37 3.00
N ILE A 552 -14.81 2.44 3.22
CA ILE A 552 -15.38 2.69 4.54
C ILE A 552 -15.66 1.37 5.28
N LEU A 553 -15.17 1.24 6.51
CA LEU A 553 -15.57 0.18 7.44
C LEU A 553 -16.62 0.70 8.42
N MET A 554 -17.68 -0.10 8.61
CA MET A 554 -18.82 0.27 9.43
C MET A 554 -18.61 -0.03 10.91
N ASP A 555 -17.89 -1.11 11.22
CA ASP A 555 -17.45 -1.48 12.56
C ASP A 555 -16.52 -0.40 13.13
N THR A 556 -16.80 0.05 14.36
CA THR A 556 -15.97 1.05 15.04
C THR A 556 -14.89 0.38 15.89
N ASN A 557 -15.25 -0.69 16.59
CA ASN A 557 -14.36 -1.41 17.49
C ASN A 557 -13.64 -2.51 16.72
N ILE A 558 -12.32 -2.38 16.60
CA ILE A 558 -11.52 -3.23 15.74
C ILE A 558 -10.21 -3.63 16.43
N THR A 559 -9.65 -4.74 15.96
CA THR A 559 -8.28 -5.16 16.22
C THR A 559 -7.55 -5.23 14.89
N VAL A 560 -6.33 -4.72 14.84
CA VAL A 560 -5.51 -4.67 13.63
C VAL A 560 -4.24 -5.44 13.88
N GLU A 561 -3.87 -6.29 12.92
CA GLU A 561 -2.65 -7.12 12.98
C GLU A 561 -1.86 -6.97 11.69
N CYS A 562 -0.56 -6.66 11.79
CA CYS A 562 0.36 -6.58 10.66
C CYS A 562 0.84 -7.98 10.27
N ASN A 563 0.67 -8.34 8.99
CA ASN A 563 1.14 -9.62 8.45
C ASN A 563 2.40 -9.36 7.63
N CYS A 564 3.53 -9.85 8.15
CA CYS A 564 4.85 -9.65 7.55
C CYS A 564 4.91 -10.22 6.14
N GLN A 565 5.18 -9.35 5.15
CA GLN A 565 5.44 -9.69 3.76
C GLN A 565 4.40 -10.65 3.15
N LEU A 566 3.13 -10.45 3.51
CA LEU A 566 2.00 -11.30 3.13
C LEU A 566 1.83 -11.42 1.61
N ILE A 567 2.19 -10.38 0.86
CA ILE A 567 2.21 -10.43 -0.61
C ILE A 567 3.60 -10.12 -1.15
N SER A 568 3.86 -10.57 -2.37
CA SER A 568 5.07 -10.22 -3.12
C SER A 568 4.73 -9.18 -4.18
N VAL A 569 5.56 -8.14 -4.32
CA VAL A 569 5.37 -7.09 -5.33
C VAL A 569 6.61 -6.93 -6.20
N PHE A 570 6.42 -6.65 -7.48
CA PHE A 570 7.53 -6.33 -8.39
C PHE A 570 8.10 -4.96 -8.04
N ARG A 571 9.34 -4.95 -7.54
CA ARG A 571 10.10 -3.72 -7.22
C ARG A 571 11.58 -4.03 -7.10
N ARG A 572 12.39 -3.00 -7.38
CA ARG A 572 13.81 -2.96 -7.07
C ARG A 572 14.14 -2.24 -5.76
N GLY A 573 13.27 -1.29 -5.36
CA GLY A 573 13.51 -0.39 -4.24
C GLY A 573 14.03 0.98 -4.69
N ILE A 574 14.09 1.90 -3.73
CA ILE A 574 14.47 3.29 -3.96
C ILE A 574 16.00 3.37 -3.97
N SER A 575 16.59 3.65 -5.13
CA SER A 575 18.03 3.90 -5.29
C SER A 575 18.33 5.38 -5.09
N CYS A 576 19.25 5.71 -4.18
CA CYS A 576 19.80 7.04 -3.99
C CYS A 576 21.32 6.93 -4.15
N SER A 577 21.82 7.14 -5.37
CA SER A 577 23.26 7.19 -5.64
C SER A 577 23.68 8.66 -5.78
N ASP A 578 23.90 9.34 -4.67
CA ASP A 578 24.59 10.63 -4.68
C ASP A 578 25.68 10.62 -3.61
N ASN A 579 26.87 10.11 -3.98
CA ASN A 579 28.12 10.28 -3.23
C ASN A 579 28.63 11.74 -3.26
N SER A 580 27.84 12.68 -3.81
CA SER A 580 28.19 14.09 -3.98
C SER A 580 27.70 14.99 -2.84
N CYS A 581 26.91 14.47 -1.90
CA CYS A 581 26.52 15.19 -0.70
C CYS A 581 27.72 15.20 0.28
N LYS A 582 28.60 16.20 0.16
CA LYS A 582 29.48 16.56 1.27
C LYS A 582 28.59 16.88 2.48
N GLU A 583 28.93 16.29 3.62
CA GLU A 583 28.32 16.58 4.91
C GLU A 583 28.28 18.10 5.16
N ASN A 584 27.14 18.59 5.67
CA ASN A 584 26.94 19.89 6.30
C ASN A 584 26.65 21.14 5.45
N ASP A 585 25.80 21.05 4.42
CA ASP A 585 25.10 22.25 3.91
C ASP A 585 23.56 22.14 4.07
N PRO A 586 22.96 22.85 5.04
CA PRO A 586 21.51 22.86 5.25
C PRO A 586 20.71 23.54 4.11
N SER A 587 21.39 24.12 3.12
CA SER A 587 20.77 24.74 1.92
C SER A 587 20.78 23.84 0.67
N VAL A 588 21.46 22.68 0.70
CA VAL A 588 21.51 21.74 -0.43
C VAL A 588 20.29 20.82 -0.40
N LEU A 589 19.46 20.89 -1.43
CA LEU A 589 18.26 20.06 -1.58
C LEU A 589 18.58 18.57 -1.40
N ASN A 590 18.07 17.99 -0.32
CA ASN A 590 18.02 16.54 -0.08
C ASN A 590 17.53 15.82 -1.34
N CYS A 591 18.38 14.94 -1.88
CA CYS A 591 18.33 14.45 -3.25
C CYS A 591 16.99 13.81 -3.67
N CYS A 592 16.07 13.51 -2.76
CA CYS A 592 14.74 12.98 -3.08
C CYS A 592 13.70 13.27 -1.98
N GLY A 593 14.02 14.09 -0.98
CA GLY A 593 13.27 14.15 0.29
C GLY A 593 13.38 12.87 1.15
N VAL A 594 14.13 11.86 0.68
CA VAL A 594 14.34 10.56 1.34
C VAL A 594 15.75 10.44 1.91
N CYS A 595 16.78 11.01 1.28
CA CYS A 595 18.14 10.94 1.80
C CYS A 595 18.38 12.09 2.81
N LYS A 596 18.85 11.73 4.01
CA LYS A 596 19.45 12.64 5.00
C LYS A 596 20.95 12.44 4.98
#